data_AF-A0A8J7XUN2-F1
#
_entry.id   AF-A0A8J7XUN2-F1
#
_cell.length_a   1.000
_cell.length_b   1.000
_cell.length_c   1.000
_cell.angle_alpha   90.00
_cell.angle_beta   90.00
_cell.angle_gamma   90.00
#
_symmetry.space_group_name_H-M   'P 1'
#
loop_
_entity.id
_entity.type
_entity.pdbx_description
1 polymer ?
#
loop_
_entity_poly.entity_id
_entity_poly.type
_entity_poly.pdbx_seq_one_letter_code
_entity_poly.pdbx_strand_id
1 'polypeptide(L)'
;MFKTPRWFYTFTPFKFAVGCSSPLIPLLIISLGGTATDISLVASAYSMVSMIFLVVWGKLSDATQKRKPFLIAGFAGTSLTLFFFSQAHSIADAFLIQVISAVFAAAIVPVSSVYLLRSARKEFWDQAIGEFNRINGYAWAFGALAGTFLLIVLGMETLFIFLGVISFVSVVLFQKMVREKPIYINRDNIISFSNIVTEKLRLMPSYVIHLPQFMKFENKRLKNFYLASFVLFVSSGLIFTPFVYFLTEKGATASFVFFISFLNSLISAYFYSRTAKKVALFGGFSILKKGLLLRSLFVGILAAASLLTGYVSIGLAAVCYCVFGYTLAQITISSNSVMSRLAILGKEGKIMGMYNFMVSLGLITGNLISGIVVDSMGFAVEFLLGLTTIAASLFWIQKIKHREDTEMKIKIKSVFEKTAAEQKKWWNVLTFQKIDRYLDTAGIKKGDAVLDVATGEGVVAFRLAKRGCKVVAMDILPTPLFERMENTTYVVQDAEKMDYKKEFDAVTLRNSFHYFPNPLLVLKKVRKALKDEGILLVMEPVATEESYSFLRRVYEKKAPLRNFYTEEEFVDMVVSEGFTVVKMVKEDYTNWVRTDAEEEAEGVHTSYKQGVLYFTIPEGYIVVAAKKST
;
A
#
# COMPACT_ATOMS: atom_id res chain seq x y z
N MET A 1 12.73 -9.44 -11.46
CA MET A 1 12.67 -8.35 -10.48
C MET A 1 12.23 -7.08 -11.20
N PHE A 2 11.33 -6.24 -10.64
CA PHE A 2 11.03 -4.92 -11.22
C PHE A 2 12.32 -4.10 -11.37
N LYS A 3 12.72 -3.79 -12.61
CA LYS A 3 13.90 -2.97 -12.89
C LYS A 3 13.56 -1.49 -12.74
N THR A 4 14.20 -0.82 -11.77
CA THR A 4 14.00 0.60 -11.49
C THR A 4 14.32 1.47 -12.71
N PRO A 5 13.35 2.24 -13.24
CA PRO A 5 13.59 3.14 -14.36
C PRO A 5 14.54 4.28 -13.98
N ARG A 6 15.49 4.61 -14.88
CA ARG A 6 16.48 5.69 -14.64
C ARG A 6 15.85 7.07 -14.42
N TRP A 7 14.65 7.31 -14.94
CA TRP A 7 13.98 8.59 -14.76
C TRP A 7 13.53 8.84 -13.32
N PHE A 8 13.42 7.82 -12.46
CA PHE A 8 13.05 8.02 -11.06
C PHE A 8 14.04 8.95 -10.33
N TYR A 9 15.33 8.85 -10.67
CA TYR A 9 16.40 9.67 -10.08
C TYR A 9 16.34 11.16 -10.47
N THR A 10 15.55 11.53 -11.49
CA THR A 10 15.37 12.94 -11.86
C THR A 10 14.64 13.75 -10.78
N PHE A 11 13.88 13.08 -9.91
CA PHE A 11 13.15 13.71 -8.79
C PHE A 11 14.05 13.90 -7.55
N THR A 12 15.23 13.29 -7.52
CA THR A 12 16.10 13.29 -6.33
C THR A 12 16.49 14.70 -5.86
N PRO A 13 16.99 15.63 -6.71
CA PRO A 13 17.37 16.95 -6.23
C PRO A 13 16.17 17.76 -5.72
N PHE A 14 15.01 17.66 -6.39
CA PHE A 14 13.77 18.29 -5.97
C PHE A 14 13.31 17.76 -4.60
N LYS A 15 13.31 16.43 -4.41
CA LYS A 15 12.92 15.82 -3.14
C LYS A 15 13.90 16.10 -2.01
N PHE A 16 15.19 16.24 -2.33
CA PHE A 16 16.18 16.74 -1.39
C PHE A 16 15.85 18.17 -0.92
N ALA A 17 15.56 19.08 -1.86
CA ALA A 17 15.19 20.45 -1.55
C ALA A 17 13.93 20.53 -0.67
N VAL A 18 12.88 19.79 -1.05
CA VAL A 18 11.62 19.71 -0.28
C VAL A 18 11.83 19.09 1.10
N GLY A 19 12.70 18.08 1.21
CA GLY A 19 12.99 17.43 2.48
C GLY A 19 13.68 18.35 3.48
N CYS A 20 14.56 19.23 2.98
CA CYS A 20 15.17 20.27 3.80
C CYS A 20 14.20 21.43 4.10
N SER A 21 13.37 21.84 3.13
CA SER A 21 12.46 22.98 3.33
C SER A 21 11.27 22.65 4.25
N SER A 22 10.88 21.37 4.36
CA SER A 22 9.71 20.95 5.16
C SER A 22 9.77 21.34 6.64
N PRO A 23 10.84 21.07 7.41
CA PRO A 23 10.97 21.59 8.77
C PRO A 23 11.42 23.06 8.80
N LEU A 24 12.04 23.57 7.72
CA LEU A 24 12.53 24.95 7.64
C LEU A 24 11.39 25.98 7.63
N ILE A 25 10.28 25.70 6.94
CA ILE A 25 9.15 26.65 6.84
C ILE A 25 8.49 26.91 8.21
N PRO A 26 8.12 25.90 9.03
CA PRO A 26 7.65 26.14 10.38
C PRO A 26 8.69 26.87 11.25
N LEU A 27 9.98 26.51 11.14
CA LEU A 27 11.05 27.19 11.87
C LEU A 27 11.20 28.67 11.48
N LEU A 28 11.00 29.01 10.19
CA LEU A 28 10.96 30.39 9.71
C LEU A 28 9.80 31.14 10.37
N ILE A 29 8.58 30.58 10.36
CA ILE A 29 7.41 31.21 10.98
C ILE A 29 7.65 31.45 12.48
N ILE A 30 8.24 30.49 13.19
CA ILE A 30 8.60 30.62 14.61
C ILE A 30 9.64 31.73 14.81
N SER A 31 10.66 31.81 13.92
CA SER A 31 11.68 32.87 14.00
C SER A 31 11.12 34.27 13.75
N LEU A 32 10.01 34.37 13.01
CA LEU A 32 9.26 35.61 12.79
C LEU A 32 8.27 35.92 13.92
N GLY A 33 8.23 35.11 14.99
CA GLY A 33 7.34 35.28 16.15
C GLY A 33 5.93 34.72 15.96
N GLY A 34 5.70 33.87 14.95
CA GLY A 34 4.38 33.29 14.69
C GLY A 34 3.99 32.19 15.68
N THR A 35 2.68 32.05 15.92
CA THR A 35 2.12 31.04 16.84
C THR A 35 1.78 29.72 16.13
N ALA A 36 1.25 28.73 16.86
CA ALA A 36 0.77 27.49 16.24
C ALA A 36 -0.37 27.75 15.25
N THR A 37 -1.20 28.78 15.50
CA THR A 37 -2.24 29.23 14.56
C THR A 37 -1.65 29.71 13.24
N ASP A 38 -0.56 30.48 13.25
CA ASP A 38 0.07 30.97 12.01
C ASP A 38 0.64 29.83 11.16
N ILE A 39 1.35 28.89 11.79
CA ILE A 39 1.87 27.69 11.12
C ILE A 39 0.73 26.89 10.49
N SER A 40 -0.35 26.71 11.25
CA SER A 40 -1.55 25.99 10.83
C SER A 40 -2.28 26.69 9.68
N LEU A 41 -2.39 28.02 9.69
CA LEU A 41 -2.98 28.80 8.61
C LEU A 41 -2.18 28.68 7.32
N VAL A 42 -0.84 28.82 7.40
CA VAL A 42 0.05 28.66 6.24
C VAL A 42 -0.04 27.25 5.67
N ALA A 43 -0.04 26.22 6.52
CA ALA A 43 -0.19 24.82 6.09
C ALA A 43 -1.58 24.54 5.47
N SER A 44 -2.64 25.11 6.03
CA SER A 44 -4.01 24.96 5.52
C SER A 44 -4.20 25.64 4.16
N ALA A 45 -3.64 26.84 3.99
CA ALA A 45 -3.65 27.56 2.73
C ALA A 45 -2.92 26.79 1.62
N TYR A 46 -1.76 26.21 1.95
CA TYR A 46 -1.04 25.31 1.04
C TYR A 46 -1.91 24.13 0.59
N SER A 47 -2.50 23.41 1.55
CA SER A 47 -3.33 22.24 1.23
C SER A 47 -4.58 22.62 0.41
N MET A 48 -5.24 23.72 0.74
CA MET A 48 -6.44 24.21 0.04
C MET A 48 -6.14 24.60 -1.41
N VAL A 49 -5.09 25.39 -1.63
CA VAL A 49 -4.69 25.80 -2.98
C VAL A 49 -4.21 24.59 -3.77
N SER A 50 -3.41 23.71 -3.16
CA SER A 50 -2.94 22.50 -3.84
C SER A 50 -4.10 21.59 -4.26
N MET A 51 -5.15 21.48 -3.43
CA MET A 51 -6.34 20.66 -3.71
C MET A 51 -7.08 21.14 -4.96
N ILE A 52 -7.25 22.46 -5.10
CA ILE A 52 -7.89 23.07 -6.27
C ILE A 52 -7.03 22.82 -7.50
N PHE A 53 -5.74 23.17 -7.44
CA PHE A 53 -4.84 23.10 -8.59
C PHE A 53 -4.47 21.66 -9.00
N LEU A 54 -4.58 20.68 -8.11
CA LEU A 54 -4.41 19.27 -8.44
C LEU A 54 -5.38 18.83 -9.54
N VAL A 55 -6.65 19.25 -9.44
CA VAL A 55 -7.70 18.94 -10.43
C VAL A 55 -7.41 19.66 -11.75
N VAL A 56 -6.91 20.90 -11.67
CA VAL A 56 -6.60 21.75 -12.82
C VAL A 56 -5.47 21.17 -13.64
N TRP A 57 -4.32 20.92 -13.00
CA TRP A 57 -3.15 20.36 -13.66
C TRP A 57 -3.41 18.94 -14.18
N GLY A 58 -4.18 18.13 -13.44
CA GLY A 58 -4.60 16.81 -13.90
C GLY A 58 -5.38 16.88 -15.22
N LYS A 59 -6.46 17.67 -15.27
CA LYS A 59 -7.28 17.84 -16.48
C LYS A 59 -6.51 18.45 -17.64
N LEU A 60 -5.62 19.41 -17.38
CA LEU A 60 -4.86 20.09 -18.43
C LEU A 60 -3.80 19.17 -19.04
N SER A 61 -3.14 18.38 -18.20
CA SER A 61 -2.16 17.39 -18.62
C SER A 61 -2.82 16.20 -19.35
N ASP A 62 -4.04 15.82 -18.97
CA ASP A 62 -4.84 14.84 -19.70
C ASP A 62 -5.32 15.37 -21.05
N ALA A 63 -5.80 16.62 -21.11
CA ALA A 63 -6.31 17.22 -22.34
C ALA A 63 -5.22 17.42 -23.40
N THR A 64 -4.03 17.83 -22.97
CA THR A 64 -2.90 18.06 -23.88
C THR A 64 -2.13 16.78 -24.20
N GLN A 65 -2.37 15.69 -23.44
CA GLN A 65 -1.59 14.44 -23.41
C GLN A 65 -0.08 14.65 -23.21
N LYS A 66 0.36 15.88 -22.93
CA LYS A 66 1.73 16.24 -22.60
C LYS A 66 1.89 16.23 -21.08
N ARG A 67 3.00 15.67 -20.61
CA ARG A 67 3.33 15.51 -19.20
C ARG A 67 4.61 16.26 -18.87
N LYS A 68 5.56 16.28 -19.80
CA LYS A 68 6.89 16.87 -19.60
C LYS A 68 6.85 18.37 -19.27
N PRO A 69 6.08 19.22 -19.97
CA PRO A 69 6.04 20.67 -19.68
C PRO A 69 5.47 20.99 -18.28
N PHE A 70 4.47 20.23 -17.82
CA PHE A 70 3.84 20.47 -16.51
C PHE A 70 4.75 20.08 -15.34
N LEU A 71 5.52 18.99 -15.47
CA LEU A 71 6.51 18.63 -14.45
C LEU A 71 7.65 19.65 -14.38
N ILE A 72 8.11 20.14 -15.53
CA ILE A 72 9.12 21.21 -15.60
C ILE A 72 8.61 22.49 -14.94
N ALA A 73 7.38 22.91 -15.27
CA ALA A 73 6.76 24.07 -14.64
C ALA A 73 6.62 23.91 -13.12
N GLY A 74 6.25 22.71 -12.65
CA GLY A 74 6.20 22.40 -11.23
C GLY A 74 7.57 22.51 -10.55
N PHE A 75 8.61 21.89 -11.11
CA PHE A 75 9.97 21.96 -10.54
C PHE A 75 10.55 23.38 -10.56
N ALA A 76 10.40 24.10 -11.69
CA ALA A 76 10.87 25.47 -11.82
C ALA A 76 10.11 26.41 -10.88
N GLY A 77 8.80 26.25 -10.76
CA GLY A 77 7.97 27.04 -9.86
C GLY A 77 8.32 26.83 -8.39
N THR A 78 8.51 25.59 -7.95
CA THR A 78 8.97 25.32 -6.57
C THR A 78 10.39 25.81 -6.32
N SER A 79 11.29 25.75 -7.30
CA SER A 79 12.63 26.34 -7.19
C SER A 79 12.54 27.86 -6.99
N LEU A 80 11.67 28.53 -7.73
CA LEU A 80 11.46 29.98 -7.63
C LEU A 80 10.82 30.38 -6.29
N THR A 81 9.84 29.62 -5.79
CA THR A 81 9.22 29.93 -4.50
C THR A 81 10.17 29.72 -3.32
N LEU A 82 11.06 28.72 -3.39
CA LEU A 82 12.14 28.56 -2.41
C LEU A 82 13.08 29.77 -2.40
N PHE A 83 13.37 30.37 -3.57
CA PHE A 83 14.14 31.61 -3.62
C PHE A 83 13.38 32.77 -2.96
N PHE A 84 12.07 32.92 -3.19
CA PHE A 84 11.29 33.98 -2.54
C PHE A 84 11.22 33.82 -1.01
N PHE A 85 11.26 32.59 -0.48
CA PHE A 85 11.33 32.38 0.97
C PHE A 85 12.59 32.99 1.62
N SER A 86 13.68 33.18 0.86
CA SER A 86 14.86 33.88 1.39
C SER A 86 14.63 35.36 1.70
N GLN A 87 13.58 35.96 1.12
CA GLN A 87 13.20 37.37 1.32
C GLN A 87 11.94 37.51 2.19
N ALA A 88 11.54 36.45 2.89
CA ALA A 88 10.35 36.47 3.72
C ALA A 88 10.68 37.08 5.09
N HIS A 89 10.28 38.34 5.29
CA HIS A 89 10.51 39.09 6.53
C HIS A 89 9.26 39.20 7.41
N SER A 90 8.12 38.71 6.93
CA SER A 90 6.85 38.70 7.67
C SER A 90 6.08 37.38 7.49
N ILE A 91 5.17 37.10 8.42
CA ILE A 91 4.27 35.93 8.34
C ILE A 91 3.38 36.03 7.08
N ALA A 92 3.01 37.25 6.67
CA ALA A 92 2.25 37.50 5.45
C ALA A 92 3.04 37.10 4.19
N ASP A 93 4.34 37.39 4.14
CA ASP A 93 5.21 36.97 3.03
C ASP A 93 5.29 35.45 2.96
N ALA A 94 5.51 34.79 4.09
CA ALA A 94 5.54 33.33 4.18
C ALA A 94 4.22 32.70 3.70
N PHE A 95 3.07 33.29 4.06
CA PHE A 95 1.75 32.87 3.61
C PHE A 95 1.58 33.02 2.09
N LEU A 96 1.89 34.19 1.53
CA LEU A 96 1.76 34.46 0.10
C LEU A 96 2.66 33.56 -0.74
N ILE A 97 3.93 33.40 -0.33
CA ILE A 97 4.89 32.53 -1.02
C ILE A 97 4.42 31.07 -0.95
N GLN A 98 3.86 30.62 0.18
CA GLN A 98 3.33 29.27 0.31
C GLN A 98 2.13 29.01 -0.59
N VAL A 99 1.23 29.99 -0.74
CA VAL A 99 0.09 29.92 -1.68
C VAL A 99 0.61 29.76 -3.13
N ILE A 100 1.60 30.55 -3.54
CA ILE A 100 2.20 30.45 -4.87
C ILE A 100 2.89 29.08 -5.03
N SER A 101 3.59 28.62 -4.00
CA SER A 101 4.27 27.32 -4.00
C SER A 101 3.29 26.17 -4.20
N ALA A 102 2.11 26.23 -3.57
CA ALA A 102 1.06 25.23 -3.70
C ALA A 102 0.54 25.08 -5.14
N VAL A 103 0.42 26.19 -5.88
CA VAL A 103 0.01 26.19 -7.30
C VAL A 103 0.97 25.35 -8.13
N PHE A 104 2.28 25.56 -7.97
CA PHE A 104 3.29 24.85 -8.75
C PHE A 104 3.50 23.40 -8.29
N ALA A 105 3.54 23.18 -6.97
CA ALA A 105 3.73 21.84 -6.39
C ALA A 105 2.59 20.87 -6.78
N ALA A 106 1.36 21.38 -6.91
CA ALA A 106 0.19 20.60 -7.32
C ALA A 106 0.31 19.99 -8.73
N ALA A 107 1.17 20.54 -9.61
CA ALA A 107 1.42 19.97 -10.94
C ALA A 107 2.23 18.66 -10.87
N ILE A 108 3.03 18.47 -9.82
CA ILE A 108 4.01 17.37 -9.74
C ILE A 108 3.34 16.03 -9.43
N VAL A 109 2.44 16.00 -8.44
CA VAL A 109 1.85 14.75 -7.92
C VAL A 109 1.00 13.97 -8.94
N PRO A 110 0.01 14.57 -9.65
CA PRO A 110 -0.87 13.81 -10.54
C PRO A 110 -0.14 13.40 -11.81
N VAL A 111 0.73 14.28 -12.33
CA VAL A 111 1.48 14.03 -13.56
C VAL A 111 2.51 12.93 -13.35
N SER A 112 3.24 12.93 -12.23
CA SER A 112 4.19 11.86 -11.89
C SER A 112 3.52 10.52 -11.61
N SER A 113 2.37 10.51 -10.90
CA SER A 113 1.63 9.28 -10.61
C SER A 113 1.10 8.60 -11.88
N VAL A 114 0.52 9.35 -12.81
CA VAL A 114 0.07 8.81 -14.11
C VAL A 114 1.25 8.32 -14.94
N TYR A 115 2.34 9.07 -14.96
CA TYR A 115 3.56 8.68 -15.69
C TYR A 115 4.16 7.38 -15.13
N LEU A 116 4.19 7.24 -13.80
CA LEU A 116 4.61 6.02 -13.10
C LEU A 116 3.73 4.82 -13.47
N LEU A 117 2.41 4.96 -13.37
CA LEU A 117 1.46 3.87 -13.66
C LEU A 117 1.49 3.41 -15.12
N ARG A 118 1.78 4.33 -16.05
CA ARG A 118 1.97 3.99 -17.48
C ARG A 118 3.32 3.35 -17.78
N SER A 119 4.33 3.56 -16.92
CA SER A 119 5.67 3.00 -17.09
C SER A 119 5.83 1.57 -16.55
N ALA A 120 4.91 1.13 -15.70
CA ALA A 120 4.92 -0.20 -15.08
C ALA A 120 3.68 -1.01 -15.49
N ARG A 121 3.84 -2.33 -15.65
CA ARG A 121 2.69 -3.23 -15.86
C ARG A 121 1.79 -3.22 -14.63
N LYS A 122 0.48 -3.42 -14.82
CA LYS A 122 -0.56 -3.28 -13.77
C LYS A 122 -0.28 -4.15 -12.54
N GLU A 123 0.32 -5.31 -12.75
CA GLU A 123 0.68 -6.29 -11.74
C GLU A 123 1.79 -5.79 -10.81
N PHE A 124 2.70 -4.94 -11.32
CA PHE A 124 3.84 -4.41 -10.59
C PHE A 124 3.62 -2.98 -10.09
N TRP A 125 2.39 -2.45 -10.15
CA TRP A 125 2.09 -1.09 -9.68
C TRP A 125 2.49 -0.87 -8.22
N ASP A 126 2.16 -1.82 -7.33
CA ASP A 126 2.50 -1.72 -5.91
C ASP A 126 4.03 -1.65 -5.71
N GLN A 127 4.79 -2.46 -6.44
CA GLN A 127 6.26 -2.47 -6.40
C GLN A 127 6.87 -1.19 -7.00
N ALA A 128 6.36 -0.74 -8.15
CA ALA A 128 6.82 0.49 -8.81
C ALA A 128 6.59 1.72 -7.94
N ILE A 129 5.42 1.82 -7.31
CA ILE A 129 5.08 2.86 -6.33
C ILE A 129 6.00 2.77 -5.11
N GLY A 130 6.25 1.57 -4.59
CA GLY A 130 7.18 1.35 -3.48
C GLY A 130 8.60 1.82 -3.78
N GLU A 131 9.14 1.45 -4.94
CA GLU A 131 10.49 1.85 -5.38
C GLU A 131 10.61 3.34 -5.69
N PHE A 132 9.59 3.94 -6.31
CA PHE A 132 9.54 5.38 -6.55
C PHE A 132 9.55 6.17 -5.23
N ASN A 133 8.74 5.75 -4.25
CA ASN A 133 8.72 6.36 -2.92
C ASN A 133 10.00 6.09 -2.13
N ARG A 134 10.65 4.94 -2.30
CA ARG A 134 11.95 4.64 -1.68
C ARG A 134 13.02 5.65 -2.11
N ILE A 135 13.16 5.88 -3.41
CA ILE A 135 14.15 6.85 -3.95
C ILE A 135 13.84 8.26 -3.47
N ASN A 136 12.58 8.67 -3.56
CA ASN A 136 12.15 9.99 -3.10
C ASN A 136 12.31 10.16 -1.58
N GLY A 137 12.09 9.09 -0.81
CA GLY A 137 12.24 9.08 0.65
C GLY A 137 13.70 9.22 1.09
N TYR A 138 14.64 8.53 0.44
CA TYR A 138 16.06 8.73 0.71
C TYR A 138 16.50 10.15 0.36
N ALA A 139 16.06 10.67 -0.79
CA ALA A 139 16.35 12.05 -1.18
C ALA A 139 15.85 13.05 -0.12
N TRP A 140 14.61 12.88 0.36
CA TRP A 140 14.02 13.69 1.44
C TRP A 140 14.84 13.59 2.73
N ALA A 141 15.22 12.38 3.14
CA ALA A 141 16.01 12.14 4.33
C ALA A 141 17.36 12.87 4.26
N PHE A 142 18.11 12.68 3.18
CA PHE A 142 19.40 13.35 3.01
C PHE A 142 19.27 14.88 2.92
N GLY A 143 18.15 15.39 2.40
CA GLY A 143 17.82 16.82 2.47
C GLY A 143 17.70 17.32 3.91
N ALA A 144 16.95 16.61 4.76
CA ALA A 144 16.83 16.96 6.18
C ALA A 144 18.16 16.82 6.93
N LEU A 145 18.97 15.80 6.61
CA LEU A 145 20.32 15.65 7.17
C LEU A 145 21.22 16.83 6.80
N ALA A 146 21.22 17.24 5.53
CA ALA A 146 21.96 18.40 5.08
C ALA A 146 21.51 19.68 5.80
N GLY A 147 20.20 19.86 6.00
CA GLY A 147 19.66 20.99 6.77
C GLY A 147 20.16 21.06 8.21
N THR A 148 20.48 19.93 8.85
CA THR A 148 21.04 19.87 10.22
C THR A 148 22.34 20.68 10.35
N PHE A 149 23.20 20.58 9.33
CA PHE A 149 24.52 21.23 9.30
C PHE A 149 24.50 22.56 8.55
N LEU A 150 23.84 22.59 7.39
CA LEU A 150 23.84 23.76 6.51
C LEU A 150 23.10 24.96 7.11
N LEU A 151 22.10 24.73 7.97
CA LEU A 151 21.43 25.82 8.66
C LEU A 151 22.39 26.61 9.56
N ILE A 152 23.33 25.92 10.21
CA ILE A 152 24.32 26.55 11.11
C ILE A 152 25.35 27.34 10.29
N VAL A 153 25.79 26.77 9.16
CA VAL A 153 26.87 27.35 8.34
C VAL A 153 26.38 28.49 7.44
N LEU A 154 25.23 28.32 6.80
CA LEU A 154 24.72 29.25 5.77
C LEU A 154 23.69 30.23 6.33
N GLY A 155 23.08 29.95 7.49
CA GLY A 155 21.90 30.68 7.94
C GLY A 155 20.65 30.36 7.11
N MET A 156 19.49 30.82 7.59
CA MET A 156 18.19 30.43 7.03
C MET A 156 17.96 30.97 5.61
N GLU A 157 18.28 32.24 5.36
CA GLU A 157 18.08 32.91 4.06
C GLU A 157 18.91 32.27 2.95
N THR A 158 20.22 32.09 3.17
CA THR A 158 21.11 31.49 2.19
C THR A 158 20.82 30.00 1.97
N LEU A 159 20.32 29.29 3.00
CA LEU A 159 19.85 27.92 2.86
C LEU A 159 18.67 27.84 1.87
N PHE A 160 17.69 28.74 1.95
CA PHE A 160 16.59 28.77 0.98
C PHE A 160 17.06 28.97 -0.47
N ILE A 161 18.02 29.87 -0.70
CA ILE A 161 18.65 30.08 -2.02
C ILE A 161 19.33 28.80 -2.50
N PHE A 162 20.12 28.16 -1.65
CA PHE A 162 20.82 26.91 -1.95
C PHE A 162 19.83 25.79 -2.35
N LEU A 163 18.73 25.62 -1.60
CA LEU A 163 17.69 24.65 -1.93
C LEU A 163 16.97 24.97 -3.25
N GLY A 164 16.75 26.26 -3.54
CA GLY A 164 16.22 26.74 -4.82
C GLY A 164 17.10 26.31 -6.00
N VAL A 165 18.42 26.49 -5.89
CA VAL A 165 19.40 26.08 -6.91
C VAL A 165 19.43 24.55 -7.08
N ILE A 166 19.45 23.78 -5.99
CA ILE A 166 19.41 22.31 -6.06
C ILE A 166 18.13 21.83 -6.73
N SER A 167 16.98 22.42 -6.38
CA SER A 167 15.70 22.06 -6.99
C SER A 167 15.73 22.29 -8.51
N PHE A 168 16.34 23.39 -8.97
CA PHE A 168 16.49 23.70 -10.39
C PHE A 168 17.30 22.65 -11.17
N VAL A 169 18.25 21.94 -10.55
CA VAL A 169 18.96 20.83 -11.18
C VAL A 169 17.99 19.74 -11.68
N SER A 170 16.88 19.52 -10.98
CA SER A 170 15.85 18.57 -11.40
C SER A 170 15.20 18.96 -12.73
N VAL A 171 15.03 20.26 -12.99
CA VAL A 171 14.52 20.76 -14.28
C VAL A 171 15.45 20.34 -15.41
N VAL A 172 16.76 20.53 -15.23
CA VAL A 172 17.78 20.20 -16.23
C VAL A 172 17.85 18.69 -16.47
N LEU A 173 17.88 17.89 -15.39
CA LEU A 173 17.92 16.43 -15.48
C LEU A 173 16.66 15.88 -16.14
N PHE A 174 15.48 16.36 -15.75
CA PHE A 174 14.21 15.94 -16.32
C PHE A 174 14.12 16.30 -17.82
N GLN A 175 14.59 17.50 -18.19
CA GLN A 175 14.64 17.95 -19.58
C GLN A 175 15.53 17.05 -20.44
N LYS A 176 16.69 16.62 -19.94
CA LYS A 176 17.67 15.80 -20.69
C LYS A 176 17.33 14.31 -20.71
N MET A 177 16.93 13.73 -19.59
CA MET A 177 16.78 12.28 -19.44
C MET A 177 15.41 11.77 -19.88
N VAL A 178 14.36 12.59 -19.79
CA VAL A 178 12.99 12.16 -20.11
C VAL A 178 12.64 12.63 -21.52
N ARG A 179 12.51 11.67 -22.45
CA ARG A 179 11.97 11.92 -23.79
C ARG A 179 10.49 11.57 -23.82
N GLU A 180 9.67 12.54 -24.24
CA GLU A 180 8.25 12.32 -24.49
C GLU A 180 8.09 11.74 -25.91
N LYS A 181 7.38 10.62 -26.06
CA LYS A 181 7.10 10.09 -27.40
C LYS A 181 6.21 11.10 -28.15
N PRO A 182 6.55 11.51 -29.38
CA PRO A 182 5.72 12.42 -30.14
C PRO A 182 4.35 11.77 -30.39
N ILE A 183 3.29 12.51 -30.06
CA ILE A 183 1.93 12.11 -30.37
C ILE A 183 1.69 12.46 -31.84
N TYR A 184 1.33 11.47 -32.66
CA TYR A 184 0.87 11.72 -34.02
C TYR A 184 -0.47 12.45 -33.95
N ILE A 185 -0.43 13.78 -34.06
CA ILE A 185 -1.61 14.63 -34.15
C ILE A 185 -2.02 14.68 -35.62
N ASN A 186 -3.25 14.24 -35.92
CA ASN A 186 -3.84 14.39 -37.25
C ASN A 186 -3.92 15.90 -37.55
N ARG A 187 -3.33 16.34 -38.68
CA ARG A 187 -3.06 17.76 -38.96
C ARG A 187 -4.32 18.64 -39.11
N ASP A 188 -5.50 18.03 -39.19
CA ASP A 188 -6.77 18.71 -39.44
C ASP A 188 -7.41 19.31 -38.17
N ASN A 189 -6.91 19.01 -36.96
CA ASN A 189 -7.43 19.53 -35.69
C ASN A 189 -6.34 20.12 -34.78
N ILE A 190 -5.50 21.02 -35.31
CA ILE A 190 -4.49 21.74 -34.52
C ILE A 190 -5.15 22.85 -33.72
N ILE A 191 -5.75 22.50 -32.58
CA ILE A 191 -6.08 23.50 -31.56
C ILE A 191 -4.75 23.88 -30.88
N SER A 192 -4.38 25.15 -30.97
CA SER A 192 -3.19 25.71 -30.30
C SER A 192 -3.15 25.33 -28.82
N PHE A 193 -2.00 24.88 -28.32
CA PHE A 193 -1.78 24.58 -26.90
C PHE A 193 -2.19 25.76 -26.00
N SER A 194 -1.97 27.00 -26.46
CA SER A 194 -2.42 28.22 -25.79
C SER A 194 -3.94 28.26 -25.64
N ASN A 195 -4.68 27.93 -26.71
CA ASN A 195 -6.14 28.05 -26.73
C ASN A 195 -6.81 27.02 -25.81
N ILE A 196 -6.26 25.79 -25.73
CA ILE A 196 -6.76 24.77 -24.80
C ILE A 196 -6.50 25.18 -23.34
N VAL A 197 -5.31 25.74 -23.06
CA VAL A 197 -4.94 26.18 -21.70
C VAL A 197 -5.81 27.37 -21.27
N THR A 198 -5.98 28.38 -22.13
CA THR A 198 -6.79 29.58 -21.81
C THR A 198 -8.26 29.23 -21.64
N GLU A 199 -8.82 28.37 -22.49
CA GLU A 199 -10.21 27.92 -22.36
C GLU A 199 -10.45 27.13 -21.08
N LYS A 200 -9.55 26.21 -20.73
CA LYS A 200 -9.63 25.43 -19.47
C LYS A 200 -9.44 26.30 -18.24
N LEU A 201 -8.55 27.29 -18.29
CA LEU A 201 -8.34 28.24 -17.20
C LEU A 201 -9.56 29.17 -17.03
N ARG A 202 -10.17 29.61 -18.14
CA ARG A 202 -11.40 30.42 -18.11
C ARG A 202 -12.58 29.65 -17.52
N LEU A 203 -12.64 28.33 -17.73
CA LEU A 203 -13.63 27.43 -17.15
C LEU A 203 -13.28 26.93 -15.74
N MET A 204 -12.18 27.38 -15.14
CA MET A 204 -11.82 27.01 -13.76
C MET A 204 -12.94 27.31 -12.75
N PRO A 205 -13.57 28.49 -12.75
CA PRO A 205 -14.58 28.82 -11.74
C PRO A 205 -15.78 27.87 -11.82
N SER A 206 -16.22 27.50 -13.02
CA SER A 206 -17.32 26.54 -13.20
C SER A 206 -16.90 25.12 -12.79
N TYR A 207 -15.64 24.72 -12.95
CA TYR A 207 -15.14 23.46 -12.40
C TYR A 207 -15.13 23.43 -10.88
N VAL A 208 -14.81 24.55 -10.22
CA VAL A 208 -14.84 24.68 -8.76
C VAL A 208 -16.27 24.67 -8.22
N ILE A 209 -17.20 25.34 -8.91
CA ILE A 209 -18.62 25.41 -8.51
C ILE A 209 -19.35 24.08 -8.77
N HIS A 210 -19.01 23.36 -9.84
CA HIS A 210 -19.56 22.04 -10.16
C HIS A 210 -18.77 20.86 -9.56
N LEU A 211 -17.91 21.09 -8.56
CA LEU A 211 -17.29 20.04 -7.75
C LEU A 211 -18.27 18.94 -7.24
N PRO A 212 -19.57 19.18 -6.98
CA PRO A 212 -20.47 18.15 -6.46
C PRO A 212 -20.69 16.94 -7.39
N GLN A 213 -20.43 17.05 -8.70
CA GLN A 213 -20.58 15.91 -9.61
C GLN A 213 -19.50 14.83 -9.41
N PHE A 214 -18.38 15.16 -8.77
CA PHE A 214 -17.38 14.18 -8.33
C PHE A 214 -17.85 13.36 -7.13
N MET A 215 -18.77 13.89 -6.30
CA MET A 215 -19.27 13.25 -5.08
C MET A 215 -20.32 12.14 -5.31
N LYS A 216 -20.67 11.83 -6.56
CA LYS A 216 -21.41 10.59 -6.86
C LYS A 216 -20.48 9.39 -6.63
N PHE A 217 -20.55 8.84 -5.42
CA PHE A 217 -19.82 7.63 -5.06
C PHE A 217 -20.29 6.46 -5.91
N GLU A 218 -19.37 5.86 -6.68
CA GLU A 218 -19.72 4.75 -7.57
C GLU A 218 -20.11 3.48 -6.79
N ASN A 219 -19.57 3.32 -5.58
CA ASN A 219 -19.89 2.21 -4.69
C ASN A 219 -19.89 2.66 -3.23
N LYS A 220 -20.82 2.12 -2.43
CA LYS A 220 -20.87 2.30 -0.97
C LYS A 220 -19.54 1.92 -0.30
N ARG A 221 -18.81 0.94 -0.84
CA ARG A 221 -17.46 0.56 -0.37
C ARG A 221 -16.46 1.70 -0.54
N LEU A 222 -16.41 2.28 -1.73
CA LEU A 222 -15.51 3.36 -2.08
C LEU A 222 -15.83 4.62 -1.25
N LYS A 223 -17.12 4.93 -1.06
CA LYS A 223 -17.60 5.99 -0.15
C LYS A 223 -17.04 5.82 1.25
N ASN A 224 -17.19 4.63 1.84
CA ASN A 224 -16.74 4.37 3.20
C ASN A 224 -15.22 4.49 3.32
N PHE A 225 -14.47 4.03 2.32
CA PHE A 225 -13.02 4.16 2.31
C PHE A 225 -12.56 5.62 2.20
N TYR A 226 -13.23 6.42 1.36
CA TYR A 226 -12.98 7.86 1.29
C TYR A 226 -13.24 8.57 2.62
N LEU A 227 -14.36 8.25 3.28
CA LEU A 227 -14.69 8.85 4.57
C LEU A 227 -13.68 8.44 5.66
N ALA A 228 -13.24 7.18 5.68
CA ALA A 228 -12.19 6.71 6.59
C ALA A 228 -10.82 7.35 6.31
N SER A 229 -10.51 7.57 5.03
CA SER A 229 -9.29 8.28 4.62
C SER A 229 -9.35 9.74 5.04
N PHE A 230 -10.48 10.42 4.82
CA PHE A 230 -10.70 11.79 5.28
C PHE A 230 -10.39 11.91 6.78
N VAL A 231 -11.04 11.11 7.63
CA VAL A 231 -10.81 11.12 9.10
C VAL A 231 -9.35 10.80 9.47
N LEU A 232 -8.70 9.88 8.75
CA LEU A 232 -7.28 9.57 8.97
C LEU A 232 -6.37 10.78 8.71
N PHE A 233 -6.66 11.54 7.65
CA PHE A 233 -5.86 12.71 7.28
C PHE A 233 -6.20 13.93 8.13
N VAL A 234 -7.42 14.04 8.70
CA VAL A 234 -7.70 14.97 9.81
C VAL A 234 -6.74 14.72 10.95
N SER A 235 -6.65 13.48 11.42
CA SER A 235 -5.73 13.12 12.49
C SER A 235 -4.26 13.38 12.13
N SER A 236 -3.87 13.14 10.89
CA SER A 236 -2.50 13.42 10.44
C SER A 236 -2.17 14.91 10.47
N GLY A 237 -3.12 15.79 10.13
CA GLY A 237 -2.99 17.24 10.29
C GLY A 237 -2.83 17.64 11.75
N LEU A 238 -3.70 17.13 12.64
CA LEU A 238 -3.65 17.39 14.08
C LEU A 238 -2.31 16.98 14.73
N ILE A 239 -1.72 15.88 14.28
CA ILE A 239 -0.48 15.35 14.88
C ILE A 239 0.76 16.04 14.32
N PHE A 240 0.85 16.22 13.00
CA PHE A 240 2.12 16.62 12.37
C PHE A 240 2.30 18.12 12.23
N THR A 241 1.21 18.87 12.02
CA THR A 241 1.28 20.33 11.85
C THR A 241 1.86 21.04 13.08
N PRO A 242 1.44 20.73 14.31
CA PRO A 242 2.00 21.38 15.49
C PRO A 242 3.28 20.72 15.99
N PHE A 243 3.76 19.63 15.36
CA PHE A 243 4.85 18.82 15.90
C PHE A 243 6.19 19.57 16.00
N VAL A 244 6.53 20.36 14.97
CA VAL A 244 7.77 21.17 14.99
C VAL A 244 7.67 22.23 16.08
N TYR A 245 6.52 22.91 16.15
CA TYR A 245 6.23 23.94 17.15
C TYR A 245 6.30 23.38 18.58
N PHE A 246 5.72 22.20 18.81
CA PHE A 246 5.79 21.47 20.08
C PHE A 246 7.22 21.24 20.54
N LEU A 247 8.11 20.82 19.64
CA LEU A 247 9.50 20.56 19.98
C LEU A 247 10.26 21.84 20.31
N THR A 248 10.07 22.89 19.51
CA THR A 248 10.74 24.18 19.73
C THR A 248 10.27 24.85 21.01
N GLU A 249 8.96 24.79 21.33
CA GLU A 249 8.41 25.34 22.57
C GLU A 249 8.95 24.61 23.81
N LYS A 250 9.18 23.29 23.70
CA LYS A 250 9.81 22.49 24.76
C LYS A 250 11.34 22.70 24.86
N GLY A 251 11.94 23.50 23.98
CA GLY A 251 13.36 23.86 24.00
C GLY A 251 14.26 23.06 23.06
N ALA A 252 13.71 22.35 22.06
CA ALA A 252 14.52 21.66 21.06
C ALA A 252 15.20 22.65 20.11
N THR A 253 16.46 22.37 19.76
CA THR A 253 17.20 23.17 18.78
C THR A 253 16.72 22.86 17.35
N ALA A 254 16.84 23.83 16.44
CA ALA A 254 16.51 23.64 15.03
C ALA A 254 17.26 22.44 14.41
N SER A 255 18.55 22.29 14.69
CA SER A 255 19.36 21.15 14.23
C SER A 255 18.81 19.81 14.74
N PHE A 256 18.30 19.75 15.97
CA PHE A 256 17.67 18.54 16.49
C PHE A 256 16.37 18.21 15.72
N VAL A 257 15.53 19.22 15.41
CA VAL A 257 14.32 19.04 14.58
C VAL A 257 14.69 18.47 13.20
N PHE A 258 15.72 19.00 12.55
CA PHE A 258 16.21 18.46 11.28
C PHE A 258 16.70 17.01 11.40
N PHE A 259 17.44 16.70 12.46
CA PHE A 259 17.98 15.36 12.69
C PHE A 259 16.87 14.32 12.89
N ILE A 260 15.83 14.62 13.67
CA ILE A 260 14.69 13.69 13.83
C ILE A 260 13.86 13.58 12.55
N SER A 261 13.75 14.64 11.73
CA SER A 261 13.12 14.59 10.41
C SER A 261 13.89 13.74 9.43
N PHE A 262 15.23 13.75 9.51
CA PHE A 262 16.08 12.80 8.80
C PHE A 262 15.79 11.37 9.24
N LEU A 263 15.78 11.06 10.53
CA LEU A 263 15.52 9.71 11.04
C LEU A 263 14.13 9.20 10.63
N ASN A 264 13.08 10.03 10.78
CA ASN A 264 11.73 9.72 10.33
C ASN A 264 11.69 9.36 8.83
N SER A 265 12.33 10.19 7.99
CA SER A 265 12.33 10.01 6.54
C SER A 265 13.18 8.81 6.11
N LEU A 266 14.29 8.55 6.79
CA LEU A 266 15.18 7.40 6.55
C LEU A 266 14.45 6.08 6.85
N ILE A 267 13.76 6.02 8.00
CA ILE A 267 12.93 4.87 8.37
C ILE A 267 11.82 4.68 7.33
N SER A 268 11.11 5.74 6.95
CA SER A 268 10.07 5.68 5.91
C SER A 268 10.62 5.12 4.60
N ALA A 269 11.76 5.65 4.13
CA ALA A 269 12.44 5.23 2.91
C ALA A 269 12.79 3.75 2.92
N TYR A 270 13.41 3.27 4.00
CA TYR A 270 13.81 1.87 4.16
C TYR A 270 12.61 0.91 4.12
N PHE A 271 11.45 1.34 4.63
CA PHE A 271 10.26 0.51 4.73
C PHE A 271 9.28 0.62 3.56
N TYR A 272 9.36 1.62 2.66
CA TYR A 272 8.42 1.72 1.52
C TYR A 272 8.40 0.47 0.64
N SER A 273 9.56 0.04 0.13
CA SER A 273 9.66 -1.15 -0.76
C SER A 273 9.32 -2.46 -0.02
N ARG A 274 9.79 -2.61 1.22
CA ARG A 274 9.45 -3.76 2.07
C ARG A 274 7.97 -3.84 2.37
N THR A 275 7.33 -2.70 2.59
CA THR A 275 5.90 -2.65 2.84
C THR A 275 5.10 -2.92 1.58
N ALA A 276 5.57 -2.50 0.41
CA ALA A 276 4.94 -2.88 -0.87
C ALA A 276 4.91 -4.40 -1.06
N LYS A 277 6.02 -5.10 -0.79
CA LYS A 277 6.05 -6.57 -0.76
C LYS A 277 5.05 -7.13 0.25
N LYS A 278 5.07 -6.65 1.50
CA LYS A 278 4.12 -7.09 2.54
C LYS A 278 2.65 -6.82 2.17
N VAL A 279 2.34 -5.73 1.46
CA VAL A 279 0.99 -5.42 1.00
C VAL A 279 0.55 -6.37 -0.10
N ALA A 280 1.46 -6.76 -1.00
CA ALA A 280 1.19 -7.83 -1.97
C ALA A 280 0.88 -9.16 -1.26
N LEU A 281 1.58 -9.50 -0.18
CA LEU A 281 1.34 -10.74 0.58
C LEU A 281 0.07 -10.72 1.43
N PHE A 282 -0.04 -9.71 2.28
CA PHE A 282 -1.01 -9.70 3.38
C PHE A 282 -2.29 -8.92 3.05
N GLY A 283 -2.32 -8.25 1.90
CA GLY A 283 -3.37 -7.34 1.48
C GLY A 283 -3.26 -5.96 2.14
N GLY A 284 -3.68 -4.92 1.41
CA GLY A 284 -3.58 -3.53 1.84
C GLY A 284 -4.30 -3.26 3.17
N PHE A 285 -5.54 -3.71 3.35
CA PHE A 285 -6.29 -3.48 4.58
C PHE A 285 -5.63 -4.06 5.84
N SER A 286 -4.98 -5.23 5.74
CA SER A 286 -4.29 -5.85 6.88
C SER A 286 -3.10 -5.02 7.34
N ILE A 287 -2.30 -4.52 6.40
CA ILE A 287 -1.14 -3.68 6.69
C ILE A 287 -1.58 -2.31 7.18
N LEU A 288 -2.62 -1.73 6.58
CA LEU A 288 -3.21 -0.47 7.02
C LEU A 288 -3.67 -0.55 8.47
N LYS A 289 -4.40 -1.62 8.85
CA LYS A 289 -4.83 -1.85 10.24
C LYS A 289 -3.64 -1.91 11.21
N LYS A 290 -2.60 -2.68 10.88
CA LYS A 290 -1.40 -2.80 11.74
C LYS A 290 -0.70 -1.46 11.92
N GLY A 291 -0.55 -0.68 10.85
CA GLY A 291 0.07 0.64 10.92
C GLY A 291 -0.73 1.67 11.71
N LEU A 292 -2.06 1.65 11.59
CA LEU A 292 -2.94 2.52 12.36
C LEU A 292 -2.96 2.17 13.85
N LEU A 293 -2.95 0.88 14.22
CA LEU A 293 -2.85 0.44 15.61
C LEU A 293 -1.53 0.89 16.25
N LEU A 294 -0.43 0.71 15.54
CA LEU A 294 0.88 1.15 16.01
C LEU A 294 0.91 2.69 16.13
N ARG A 295 0.35 3.40 15.15
CA ARG A 295 0.27 4.86 15.20
C ARG A 295 -0.59 5.36 16.37
N SER A 296 -1.74 4.75 16.65
CA SER A 296 -2.57 5.13 17.81
C SER A 296 -1.81 4.95 19.14
N LEU A 297 -1.03 3.88 19.28
CA LEU A 297 -0.24 3.65 20.48
C LEU A 297 0.77 4.79 20.70
N PHE A 298 1.53 5.14 19.66
CA PHE A 298 2.56 6.18 19.76
C PHE A 298 2.00 7.61 19.82
N VAL A 299 0.79 7.85 19.31
CA VAL A 299 0.08 9.12 19.55
C VAL A 299 -0.37 9.21 21.00
N GLY A 300 -0.82 8.11 21.62
CA GLY A 300 -1.11 8.07 23.05
C GLY A 300 0.13 8.34 23.92
N ILE A 301 1.28 7.78 23.53
CA ILE A 301 2.57 8.08 24.18
C ILE A 301 2.97 9.55 23.97
N LEU A 302 2.73 10.11 22.78
CA LEU A 302 3.01 11.52 22.49
C LEU A 302 2.12 12.46 23.33
N ALA A 303 0.85 12.11 23.51
CA ALA A 303 -0.05 12.83 24.41
C ALA A 303 0.48 12.82 25.85
N ALA A 304 0.93 11.66 26.35
CA ALA A 304 1.57 11.57 27.66
C ALA A 304 2.88 12.38 27.72
N ALA A 305 3.70 12.34 26.67
CA ALA A 305 4.95 13.10 26.59
C ALA A 305 4.72 14.62 26.63
N SER A 306 3.58 15.10 26.13
CA SER A 306 3.25 16.53 26.15
C SER A 306 3.07 17.11 27.57
N LEU A 307 2.64 16.27 28.52
CA LEU A 307 2.47 16.61 29.93
C LEU A 307 3.79 16.64 30.71
N LEU A 308 4.84 16.01 30.16
CA LEU A 308 6.16 15.99 30.77
C LEU A 308 6.93 17.29 30.47
N THR A 309 7.89 17.61 31.34
CA THR A 309 8.78 18.77 31.20
C THR A 309 10.22 18.33 30.94
N GLY A 310 11.01 19.24 30.33
CA GLY A 310 12.43 19.03 30.05
C GLY A 310 12.74 18.03 28.93
N TYR A 311 14.00 17.60 28.89
CA TYR A 311 14.56 16.75 27.81
C TYR A 311 13.87 15.39 27.64
N VAL A 312 13.18 14.89 28.68
CA VAL A 312 12.42 13.63 28.62
C VAL A 312 11.26 13.73 27.63
N SER A 313 10.54 14.87 27.62
CA SER A 313 9.44 15.12 26.69
C SER A 313 9.93 15.12 25.23
N ILE A 314 11.04 15.82 24.97
CA ILE A 314 11.69 15.89 23.66
C ILE A 314 12.16 14.52 23.20
N GLY A 315 12.82 13.75 24.09
CA GLY A 315 13.31 12.41 23.78
C GLY A 315 12.18 11.44 23.41
N LEU A 316 11.09 11.42 24.19
CA LEU A 316 9.92 10.60 23.88
C LEU A 316 9.25 11.01 22.57
N ALA A 317 9.10 12.32 22.33
CA ALA A 317 8.54 12.83 21.09
C ALA A 317 9.39 12.47 19.86
N ALA A 318 10.73 12.51 19.99
CA ALA A 318 11.64 12.08 18.93
C ALA A 318 11.47 10.59 18.60
N VAL A 319 11.35 9.73 19.62
CA VAL A 319 11.07 8.30 19.43
C VAL A 319 9.72 8.08 18.74
N CYS A 320 8.66 8.75 19.20
CA CYS A 320 7.34 8.71 18.56
C CYS A 320 7.41 9.12 17.09
N TYR A 321 8.13 10.21 16.79
CA TYR A 321 8.28 10.71 15.43
C TYR A 321 9.07 9.75 14.53
N CYS A 322 10.11 9.09 15.04
CA CYS A 322 10.82 8.04 14.30
C CYS A 322 9.88 6.88 13.94
N VAL A 323 9.05 6.44 14.88
CA VAL A 323 8.04 5.39 14.65
C VAL A 323 6.96 5.86 13.67
N PHE A 324 6.61 7.15 13.68
CA PHE A 324 5.70 7.70 12.68
C PHE A 324 6.23 7.54 11.25
N GLY A 325 7.54 7.52 11.03
CA GLY A 325 8.13 7.21 9.73
C GLY A 325 7.79 5.80 9.25
N TYR A 326 7.91 4.81 10.13
CA TYR A 326 7.49 3.44 9.84
C TYR A 326 5.98 3.35 9.53
N THR A 327 5.14 3.99 10.36
CA THR A 327 3.68 3.96 10.15
C THR A 327 3.26 4.71 8.88
N LEU A 328 4.00 5.76 8.49
CA LEU A 328 3.76 6.50 7.25
C LEU A 328 4.00 5.60 6.04
N ALA A 329 5.09 4.84 6.01
CA ALA A 329 5.33 3.86 4.96
C ALA A 329 4.21 2.82 4.85
N GLN A 330 3.67 2.38 5.99
CA GLN A 330 2.52 1.48 6.01
C GLN A 330 1.24 2.12 5.46
N ILE A 331 0.87 3.29 5.95
CA ILE A 331 -0.37 3.98 5.57
C ILE A 331 -0.36 4.36 4.09
N THR A 332 0.73 4.96 3.60
CA THR A 332 0.81 5.45 2.21
C THR A 332 0.73 4.30 1.21
N ILE A 333 1.53 3.24 1.40
CA ILE A 333 1.57 2.12 0.45
C ILE A 333 0.27 1.31 0.49
N SER A 334 -0.24 1.01 1.70
CA SER A 334 -1.46 0.23 1.83
C SER A 334 -2.70 0.98 1.33
N SER A 335 -2.84 2.28 1.61
CA SER A 335 -3.99 3.07 1.15
C SER A 335 -4.01 3.20 -0.38
N ASN A 336 -2.84 3.44 -0.99
CA ASN A 336 -2.72 3.50 -2.45
C ASN A 336 -3.06 2.16 -3.10
N SER A 337 -2.63 1.03 -2.51
CA SER A 337 -2.94 -0.31 -3.02
C SER A 337 -4.42 -0.67 -2.86
N VAL A 338 -5.04 -0.36 -1.71
CA VAL A 338 -6.48 -0.53 -1.51
C VAL A 338 -7.25 0.30 -2.54
N MET A 339 -6.84 1.54 -2.76
CA MET A 339 -7.51 2.43 -3.70
C MET A 339 -7.37 1.94 -5.15
N SER A 340 -6.19 1.52 -5.56
CA SER A 340 -5.97 1.00 -6.92
C SER A 340 -6.77 -0.28 -7.19
N ARG A 341 -6.98 -1.13 -6.19
CA ARG A 341 -7.81 -2.35 -6.31
C ARG A 341 -9.31 -2.08 -6.30
N LEU A 342 -9.75 -1.03 -5.61
CA LEU A 342 -11.15 -0.58 -5.65
C LEU A 342 -11.50 0.22 -6.91
N ALA A 343 -10.48 0.63 -7.68
CA ALA A 343 -10.69 1.42 -8.88
C ALA A 343 -11.31 0.61 -10.02
N ILE A 344 -12.37 1.16 -10.63
CA ILE A 344 -12.99 0.58 -11.82
C ILE A 344 -12.09 0.86 -13.04
N LEU A 345 -11.91 -0.17 -13.88
CA LEU A 345 -11.17 -0.08 -15.14
C LEU A 345 -11.67 1.10 -16.00
N GLY A 346 -10.75 1.96 -16.42
CA GLY A 346 -11.04 3.16 -17.23
C GLY A 346 -11.45 4.40 -16.44
N LYS A 347 -11.61 4.30 -15.11
CA LYS A 347 -11.96 5.41 -14.20
C LYS A 347 -10.93 5.65 -13.09
N GLU A 348 -9.75 5.03 -13.19
CA GLU A 348 -8.71 5.07 -12.16
C GLU A 348 -8.28 6.50 -11.82
N GLY A 349 -8.14 7.37 -12.84
CA GLY A 349 -7.79 8.78 -12.64
C GLY A 349 -8.84 9.57 -11.83
N LYS A 350 -10.13 9.32 -12.07
CA LYS A 350 -11.24 9.95 -11.32
C LYS A 350 -11.25 9.49 -9.87
N ILE A 351 -11.03 8.20 -9.66
CA ILE A 351 -11.03 7.57 -8.33
C ILE A 351 -9.81 8.02 -7.52
N MET A 352 -8.61 8.02 -8.10
CA MET A 352 -7.40 8.57 -7.49
C MET A 352 -7.52 10.07 -7.22
N GLY A 353 -8.14 10.82 -8.13
CA GLY A 353 -8.41 12.25 -7.93
C GLY A 353 -9.32 12.51 -6.72
N MET A 354 -10.40 11.74 -6.57
CA MET A 354 -11.29 11.83 -5.41
C MET A 354 -10.59 11.41 -4.11
N TYR A 355 -9.76 10.37 -4.14
CA TYR A 355 -8.94 9.99 -2.99
C TYR A 355 -8.06 11.16 -2.54
N ASN A 356 -7.30 11.76 -3.46
CA ASN A 356 -6.43 12.89 -3.15
C ASN A 356 -7.22 14.13 -2.67
N PHE A 357 -8.42 14.35 -3.19
CA PHE A 357 -9.33 15.39 -2.70
C PHE A 357 -9.70 15.14 -1.23
N MET A 358 -10.09 13.91 -0.87
CA MET A 358 -10.45 13.54 0.51
C MET A 358 -9.26 13.62 1.46
N VAL A 359 -8.07 13.23 0.99
CA VAL A 359 -6.79 13.41 1.71
C VAL A 359 -6.55 14.89 1.99
N SER A 360 -6.67 15.74 0.97
CA SER A 360 -6.42 17.18 1.08
C SER A 360 -7.43 17.86 1.99
N LEU A 361 -8.72 17.52 1.86
CA LEU A 361 -9.79 18.01 2.74
C LEU A 361 -9.55 17.61 4.20
N GLY A 362 -9.09 16.37 4.43
CA GLY A 362 -8.69 15.90 5.75
C GLY A 362 -7.55 16.73 6.33
N LEU A 363 -6.49 16.96 5.55
CA LEU A 363 -5.36 17.79 5.99
C LEU A 363 -5.76 19.25 6.26
N ILE A 364 -6.60 19.86 5.42
CA ILE A 364 -7.07 21.23 5.63
C ILE A 364 -7.84 21.34 6.95
N THR A 365 -8.80 20.43 7.18
CA THR A 365 -9.60 20.44 8.40
C THR A 365 -8.77 20.14 9.65
N GLY A 366 -7.84 19.18 9.57
CA GLY A 366 -6.91 18.88 10.66
C GLY A 366 -5.99 20.06 10.99
N ASN A 367 -5.38 20.68 9.97
CA ASN A 367 -4.47 21.81 10.14
C ASN A 367 -5.19 23.02 10.75
N LEU A 368 -6.39 23.37 10.26
CA LEU A 368 -7.15 24.50 10.81
C LEU A 368 -7.56 24.30 12.27
N ILE A 369 -8.00 23.09 12.63
CA ILE A 369 -8.37 22.77 14.02
C ILE A 369 -7.12 22.82 14.92
N SER A 370 -6.00 22.29 14.43
CA SER A 370 -4.77 22.16 15.20
C SER A 370 -4.27 23.47 15.79
N GLY A 371 -4.18 24.53 14.96
CA GLY A 371 -3.72 25.84 15.41
C GLY A 371 -4.53 26.41 16.57
N ILE A 372 -5.85 26.36 16.44
CA ILE A 372 -6.79 26.89 17.45
C ILE A 372 -6.69 26.08 18.73
N VAL A 373 -6.67 24.75 18.64
CA VAL A 373 -6.65 23.87 19.82
C VAL A 373 -5.32 23.99 20.58
N VAL A 374 -4.19 24.06 19.87
CA VAL A 374 -2.89 24.21 20.52
C VAL A 374 -2.79 25.53 21.27
N ASP A 375 -3.17 26.64 20.64
CA ASP A 375 -3.07 27.96 21.26
C ASP A 375 -4.08 28.17 22.41
N SER A 376 -5.25 27.50 22.39
CA SER A 376 -6.31 27.68 23.41
C SER A 376 -6.37 26.60 24.50
N MET A 377 -6.03 25.34 24.18
CA MET A 377 -6.21 24.18 25.05
C MET A 377 -4.90 23.39 25.28
N GLY A 378 -3.82 23.70 24.53
CA GLY A 378 -2.52 23.07 24.64
C GLY A 378 -2.38 21.71 23.94
N PHE A 379 -1.13 21.22 23.85
CA PHE A 379 -0.78 20.01 23.08
C PHE A 379 -1.39 18.71 23.58
N ALA A 380 -1.67 18.60 24.87
CA ALA A 380 -2.25 17.37 25.43
C ALA A 380 -3.63 17.09 24.84
N VAL A 381 -4.48 18.13 24.75
CA VAL A 381 -5.81 18.04 24.15
C VAL A 381 -5.70 17.74 22.66
N GLU A 382 -4.78 18.41 21.96
CA GLU A 382 -4.53 18.20 20.54
C GLU A 382 -4.18 16.75 20.20
N PHE A 383 -3.23 16.14 20.93
CA PHE A 383 -2.84 14.76 20.67
C PHE A 383 -3.91 13.75 21.09
N LEU A 384 -4.75 14.05 22.09
CA LEU A 384 -5.92 13.22 22.43
C LEU A 384 -7.01 13.30 21.35
N LEU A 385 -7.24 14.48 20.75
CA LEU A 385 -8.10 14.62 19.57
C LEU A 385 -7.53 13.83 18.38
N GLY A 386 -6.21 13.88 18.17
CA GLY A 386 -5.51 13.03 17.19
C GLY A 386 -5.73 11.54 17.43
N LEU A 387 -5.69 11.08 18.69
CA LEU A 387 -5.90 9.68 19.06
C LEU A 387 -7.35 9.22 18.79
N THR A 388 -8.34 10.00 19.21
CA THR A 388 -9.76 9.69 19.02
C THR A 388 -10.15 9.63 17.53
N THR A 389 -9.61 10.55 16.72
CA THR A 389 -9.83 10.57 15.27
C THR A 389 -9.17 9.39 14.56
N ILE A 390 -7.94 8.98 14.93
CA ILE A 390 -7.34 7.73 14.42
C ILE A 390 -8.18 6.51 14.81
N ALA A 391 -8.68 6.44 16.04
CA ALA A 391 -9.49 5.31 16.50
C ALA A 391 -10.80 5.19 15.68
N ALA A 392 -11.43 6.33 15.35
CA ALA A 392 -12.60 6.37 14.48
C ALA A 392 -12.29 5.87 13.06
N SER A 393 -11.18 6.32 12.46
CA SER A 393 -10.74 5.84 11.14
C SER A 393 -10.45 4.34 11.15
N LEU A 394 -9.74 3.85 12.18
CA LEU A 394 -9.43 2.44 12.38
C LEU A 394 -10.70 1.59 12.46
N PHE A 395 -11.71 2.03 13.20
CA PHE A 395 -12.99 1.33 13.31
C PHE A 395 -13.67 1.17 11.94
N TRP A 396 -13.73 2.22 11.12
CA TRP A 396 -14.30 2.13 9.78
C TRP A 396 -13.49 1.24 8.84
N ILE A 397 -12.15 1.34 8.86
CA ILE A 397 -11.28 0.49 8.03
C ILE A 397 -11.47 -0.99 8.39
N GLN A 398 -11.59 -1.33 9.67
CA GLN A 398 -11.88 -2.69 10.11
C GLN A 398 -13.24 -3.19 9.61
N LYS A 399 -14.27 -2.34 9.68
CA LYS A 399 -15.62 -2.67 9.19
C LYS A 399 -15.64 -2.91 7.67
N ILE A 400 -14.86 -2.15 6.90
CA ILE A 400 -14.71 -2.34 5.45
C ILE A 400 -14.01 -3.67 5.16
N LYS A 401 -12.86 -3.91 5.79
CA LYS A 401 -12.09 -5.16 5.61
C LYS A 401 -12.94 -6.39 5.93
N HIS A 402 -13.64 -6.39 7.06
CA HIS A 402 -14.43 -7.55 7.48
C HIS A 402 -15.54 -7.88 6.49
N ARG A 403 -16.18 -6.86 5.91
CA ARG A 403 -17.15 -7.05 4.83
C ARG A 403 -16.51 -7.65 3.59
N GLU A 404 -15.35 -7.15 3.17
CA GLU A 404 -14.62 -7.65 2.00
C GLU A 404 -14.23 -9.12 2.15
N ASP A 405 -13.60 -9.48 3.28
CA ASP A 405 -13.21 -10.88 3.55
C ASP A 405 -14.46 -11.79 3.55
N THR A 406 -15.60 -11.32 4.06
CA THR A 406 -16.86 -12.09 4.07
C THR A 406 -17.47 -12.24 2.67
N GLU A 407 -17.55 -11.17 1.90
CA GLU A 407 -18.07 -11.18 0.52
C GLU A 407 -17.21 -12.06 -0.40
N MET A 408 -15.89 -12.02 -0.23
CA MET A 408 -14.96 -12.90 -0.95
C MET A 408 -15.24 -14.36 -0.63
N LYS A 409 -15.40 -14.72 0.65
CA LYS A 409 -15.75 -16.09 1.05
C LYS A 409 -17.06 -16.55 0.43
N ILE A 410 -18.11 -15.73 0.47
CA ILE A 410 -19.42 -16.06 -0.12
C ILE A 410 -19.29 -16.31 -1.63
N LYS A 411 -18.53 -15.48 -2.35
CA LYS A 411 -18.37 -15.62 -3.80
C LYS A 411 -17.51 -16.83 -4.18
N ILE A 412 -16.47 -17.13 -3.41
CA ILE A 412 -15.68 -18.36 -3.58
C ILE A 412 -16.55 -19.59 -3.31
N LYS A 413 -17.29 -19.55 -2.19
CA LYS A 413 -18.22 -20.60 -1.76
C LYS A 413 -19.23 -20.93 -2.87
N SER A 414 -19.89 -19.92 -3.44
CA SER A 414 -20.93 -20.13 -4.47
C SER A 414 -20.37 -20.71 -5.79
N VAL A 415 -19.16 -20.32 -6.18
CA VAL A 415 -18.49 -20.90 -7.37
C VAL A 415 -18.21 -22.39 -7.17
N PHE A 416 -17.70 -22.76 -5.98
CA PHE A 416 -17.39 -24.16 -5.68
C PHE A 416 -18.66 -25.00 -5.44
N GLU A 417 -19.75 -24.43 -4.91
CA GLU A 417 -21.06 -25.09 -4.83
C GLU A 417 -21.61 -25.42 -6.21
N LYS A 418 -21.60 -24.45 -7.13
CA LYS A 418 -22.06 -24.66 -8.52
C LYS A 418 -21.22 -25.73 -9.22
N THR A 419 -19.91 -25.66 -9.02
CA THR A 419 -18.93 -26.64 -9.52
C THR A 419 -19.23 -28.05 -9.04
N ALA A 420 -19.46 -28.24 -7.74
CA ALA A 420 -19.77 -29.53 -7.14
C ALA A 420 -21.12 -30.08 -7.63
N ALA A 421 -22.13 -29.20 -7.76
CA ALA A 421 -23.44 -29.57 -8.29
C ALA A 421 -23.37 -30.05 -9.76
N GLU A 422 -22.47 -29.47 -10.56
CA GLU A 422 -22.24 -29.88 -11.94
C GLU A 422 -21.32 -31.11 -12.08
N GLN A 423 -20.88 -31.72 -10.97
CA GLN A 423 -19.93 -32.85 -10.91
C GLN A 423 -18.66 -32.65 -11.75
N LYS A 424 -18.24 -31.39 -11.92
CA LYS A 424 -17.03 -31.06 -12.67
C LYS A 424 -15.83 -31.38 -11.80
N LYS A 425 -14.87 -32.16 -12.32
CA LYS A 425 -13.59 -32.42 -11.64
C LYS A 425 -12.61 -31.28 -11.96
N TRP A 426 -12.04 -30.63 -10.95
CA TRP A 426 -11.16 -29.45 -11.13
C TRP A 426 -9.66 -29.72 -10.88
N TRP A 427 -9.30 -30.95 -10.55
CA TRP A 427 -7.91 -31.36 -10.38
C TRP A 427 -7.41 -32.17 -11.57
N ASN A 428 -6.12 -32.02 -11.85
CA ASN A 428 -5.40 -32.83 -12.80
C ASN A 428 -5.11 -34.22 -12.22
N VAL A 429 -5.40 -35.27 -12.99
CA VAL A 429 -5.14 -36.68 -12.63
C VAL A 429 -3.64 -36.93 -12.40
N LEU A 430 -2.75 -36.21 -13.12
CA LEU A 430 -1.30 -36.32 -12.94
C LEU A 430 -0.86 -35.90 -11.53
N THR A 431 -1.46 -34.85 -10.97
CA THR A 431 -1.18 -34.41 -9.61
C THR A 431 -1.71 -35.41 -8.57
N PHE A 432 -2.80 -36.12 -8.89
CA PHE A 432 -3.38 -37.15 -8.01
C PHE A 432 -2.45 -38.36 -7.83
N GLN A 433 -1.72 -38.76 -8.88
CA GLN A 433 -0.80 -39.89 -8.82
C GLN A 433 0.39 -39.66 -7.88
N LYS A 434 0.75 -38.39 -7.62
CA LYS A 434 1.93 -38.01 -6.85
C LYS A 434 1.65 -37.75 -5.37
N ILE A 435 0.38 -37.78 -4.93
CA ILE A 435 0.00 -37.45 -3.55
C ILE A 435 0.74 -38.32 -2.53
N ASP A 436 0.85 -39.62 -2.78
CA ASP A 436 1.56 -40.53 -1.87
C ASP A 436 3.01 -40.11 -1.65
N ARG A 437 3.73 -39.74 -2.73
CA ARG A 437 5.11 -39.23 -2.63
C ARG A 437 5.20 -37.95 -1.79
N TYR A 438 4.20 -37.08 -1.84
CA TYR A 438 4.16 -35.85 -1.03
C TYR A 438 3.88 -36.16 0.45
N LEU A 439 2.99 -37.10 0.73
CA LEU A 439 2.75 -37.59 2.08
C LEU A 439 4.01 -38.25 2.67
N ASP A 440 4.78 -38.99 1.86
CA ASP A 440 6.08 -39.57 2.26
C ASP A 440 7.12 -38.49 2.52
N THR A 441 7.11 -37.42 1.72
CA THR A 441 7.99 -36.24 1.90
C THR A 441 7.73 -35.54 3.24
N ALA A 442 6.49 -35.54 3.72
CA ALA A 442 6.12 -35.05 5.05
C ALA A 442 6.37 -36.08 6.18
N GLY A 443 6.74 -37.33 5.84
CA GLY A 443 6.96 -38.39 6.81
C GLY A 443 5.69 -38.89 7.50
N ILE A 444 4.52 -38.76 6.86
CA ILE A 444 3.22 -39.19 7.42
C ILE A 444 3.12 -40.72 7.43
N LYS A 445 2.78 -41.29 8.58
CA LYS A 445 2.77 -42.74 8.85
C LYS A 445 1.39 -43.25 9.24
N LYS A 446 1.22 -44.57 9.18
CA LYS A 446 0.02 -45.25 9.69
C LYS A 446 -0.17 -44.92 11.17
N GLY A 447 -1.41 -44.58 11.54
CA GLY A 447 -1.78 -44.22 12.92
C GLY A 447 -1.74 -42.73 13.24
N ASP A 448 -1.10 -41.90 12.39
CA ASP A 448 -1.06 -40.45 12.58
C ASP A 448 -2.46 -39.84 12.58
N ALA A 449 -2.68 -38.85 13.45
CA ALA A 449 -3.86 -37.98 13.39
C ALA A 449 -3.58 -36.83 12.41
N VAL A 450 -4.34 -36.76 11.32
CA VAL A 450 -4.10 -35.78 10.24
C VAL A 450 -5.34 -34.94 9.97
N LEU A 451 -5.17 -33.62 9.93
CA LEU A 451 -6.21 -32.67 9.53
C LEU A 451 -5.97 -32.23 8.07
N ASP A 452 -6.90 -32.54 7.19
CA ASP A 452 -6.90 -32.08 5.79
C ASP A 452 -7.81 -30.85 5.66
N VAL A 453 -7.19 -29.67 5.50
CA VAL A 453 -7.88 -28.38 5.50
C VAL A 453 -8.23 -27.95 4.08
N ALA A 454 -9.49 -27.56 3.88
CA ALA A 454 -10.07 -27.30 2.56
C ALA A 454 -9.94 -28.53 1.64
N THR A 455 -10.44 -29.65 2.15
CA THR A 455 -10.31 -31.00 1.56
C THR A 455 -10.96 -31.11 0.17
N GLY A 456 -11.90 -30.22 -0.18
CA GLY A 456 -12.66 -30.24 -1.41
C GLY A 456 -13.41 -31.57 -1.56
N GLU A 457 -13.03 -32.35 -2.56
CA GLU A 457 -13.59 -33.69 -2.83
C GLU A 457 -12.98 -34.82 -1.98
N GLY A 458 -12.09 -34.51 -1.03
CA GLY A 458 -11.55 -35.53 -0.13
C GLY A 458 -10.40 -36.34 -0.72
N VAL A 459 -9.80 -35.91 -1.81
CA VAL A 459 -8.72 -36.62 -2.52
C VAL A 459 -7.51 -36.93 -1.62
N VAL A 460 -7.06 -35.95 -0.83
CA VAL A 460 -5.92 -36.11 0.09
C VAL A 460 -6.36 -36.91 1.32
N ALA A 461 -7.52 -36.56 1.90
CA ALA A 461 -8.14 -37.31 2.99
C ALA A 461 -8.30 -38.81 2.68
N PHE A 462 -8.70 -39.17 1.45
CA PHE A 462 -8.84 -40.56 0.99
C PHE A 462 -7.51 -41.31 1.03
N ARG A 463 -6.43 -40.69 0.53
CA ARG A 463 -5.09 -41.31 0.54
C ARG A 463 -4.56 -41.48 1.96
N LEU A 464 -4.78 -40.49 2.83
CA LEU A 464 -4.44 -40.55 4.25
C LEU A 464 -5.19 -41.70 4.97
N ALA A 465 -6.50 -41.82 4.74
CA ALA A 465 -7.31 -42.88 5.33
C ALA A 465 -6.87 -44.27 4.85
N LYS A 466 -6.56 -44.43 3.54
CA LYS A 466 -6.01 -45.67 2.97
C LYS A 466 -4.65 -46.06 3.55
N ARG A 467 -3.83 -45.07 3.95
CA ARG A 467 -2.57 -45.30 4.69
C ARG A 467 -2.80 -45.70 6.17
N GLY A 468 -4.05 -45.70 6.63
CA GLY A 468 -4.41 -46.01 8.01
C GLY A 468 -4.17 -44.85 8.98
N CYS A 469 -4.22 -43.61 8.49
CA CYS A 469 -4.25 -42.41 9.35
C CYS A 469 -5.66 -42.19 9.91
N LYS A 470 -5.76 -41.51 11.05
CA LYS A 470 -7.03 -40.96 11.58
C LYS A 470 -7.22 -39.57 10.99
N VAL A 471 -8.20 -39.41 10.11
CA VAL A 471 -8.32 -38.19 9.29
C VAL A 471 -9.48 -37.33 9.76
N VAL A 472 -9.24 -36.04 9.91
CA VAL A 472 -10.29 -35.02 9.96
C VAL A 472 -10.23 -34.25 8.64
N ALA A 473 -11.24 -34.42 7.79
CA ALA A 473 -11.36 -33.73 6.52
C ALA A 473 -12.29 -32.53 6.70
N MET A 474 -11.76 -31.31 6.54
CA MET A 474 -12.49 -30.07 6.79
C MET A 474 -12.68 -29.26 5.51
N ASP A 475 -13.89 -28.78 5.26
CA ASP A 475 -14.18 -27.85 4.16
C ASP A 475 -15.24 -26.81 4.54
N ILE A 476 -15.24 -25.65 3.89
CA ILE A 476 -16.27 -24.62 4.07
C ILE A 476 -17.61 -25.03 3.43
N LEU A 477 -17.56 -25.96 2.48
CA LEU A 477 -18.71 -26.55 1.81
C LEU A 477 -19.03 -27.92 2.37
N PRO A 478 -20.31 -28.33 2.37
CA PRO A 478 -20.64 -29.74 2.37
C PRO A 478 -20.34 -30.32 0.98
N THR A 479 -19.42 -31.26 0.88
CA THR A 479 -19.08 -31.91 -0.40
C THR A 479 -19.81 -33.24 -0.53
N PRO A 480 -20.78 -33.37 -1.46
CA PRO A 480 -21.48 -34.64 -1.69
C PRO A 480 -20.58 -35.72 -2.34
N LEU A 481 -19.44 -35.31 -2.91
CA LEU A 481 -18.44 -36.18 -3.53
C LEU A 481 -17.46 -36.79 -2.51
N PHE A 482 -17.57 -36.42 -1.23
CA PHE A 482 -16.75 -36.99 -0.18
C PHE A 482 -17.24 -38.40 0.17
N GLU A 483 -16.52 -39.42 -0.26
CA GLU A 483 -16.79 -40.79 0.17
C GLU A 483 -16.50 -40.94 1.66
N ARG A 484 -17.52 -41.30 2.45
CA ARG A 484 -17.35 -41.58 3.87
C ARG A 484 -16.52 -42.84 4.04
N MET A 485 -15.39 -42.72 4.73
CA MET A 485 -14.48 -43.82 5.05
C MET A 485 -14.46 -44.03 6.57
N GLU A 486 -14.26 -45.27 7.03
CA GLU A 486 -14.28 -45.60 8.47
C GLU A 486 -13.32 -44.75 9.32
N ASN A 487 -12.15 -44.39 8.77
CA ASN A 487 -11.12 -43.64 9.49
C ASN A 487 -11.18 -42.12 9.27
N THR A 488 -12.27 -41.60 8.71
CA THR A 488 -12.37 -40.18 8.37
C THR A 488 -13.59 -39.51 8.98
N THR A 489 -13.36 -38.42 9.71
CA THR A 489 -14.40 -37.49 10.18
C THR A 489 -14.48 -36.30 9.24
N TYR A 490 -15.66 -36.02 8.70
CA TYR A 490 -15.87 -34.86 7.84
C TYR A 490 -16.47 -33.69 8.63
N VAL A 491 -15.88 -32.50 8.51
CA VAL A 491 -16.27 -31.29 9.25
C VAL A 491 -16.54 -30.14 8.29
N VAL A 492 -17.78 -29.64 8.28
CA VAL A 492 -18.13 -28.44 7.50
C VAL A 492 -17.84 -27.20 8.33
N GLN A 493 -16.66 -26.60 8.11
CA GLN A 493 -16.20 -25.44 8.86
C GLN A 493 -15.25 -24.56 8.03
N ASP A 494 -15.36 -23.25 8.23
CA ASP A 494 -14.40 -22.27 7.73
C ASP A 494 -13.04 -22.46 8.40
N ALA A 495 -11.98 -22.65 7.62
CA ALA A 495 -10.62 -22.84 8.12
C ALA A 495 -10.13 -21.70 9.02
N GLU A 496 -10.61 -20.46 8.83
CA GLU A 496 -10.27 -19.35 9.72
C GLU A 496 -10.93 -19.45 11.11
N LYS A 497 -11.96 -20.29 11.24
CA LYS A 497 -12.75 -20.49 12.49
C LYS A 497 -12.41 -21.77 13.23
N MET A 498 -11.50 -22.61 12.72
CA MET A 498 -11.10 -23.84 13.43
C MET A 498 -10.48 -23.51 14.80
N ASP A 499 -10.63 -24.39 15.79
CA ASP A 499 -10.12 -24.15 17.15
C ASP A 499 -9.50 -25.39 17.81
N TYR A 500 -8.83 -26.21 17.01
CA TYR A 500 -8.08 -27.38 17.47
C TYR A 500 -6.82 -27.00 18.26
N LYS A 501 -6.43 -27.83 19.23
CA LYS A 501 -5.30 -27.58 20.13
C LYS A 501 -4.44 -28.83 20.34
N LYS A 502 -3.29 -28.90 19.66
CA LYS A 502 -2.32 -30.00 19.75
C LYS A 502 -2.94 -31.38 19.52
N GLU A 503 -3.81 -31.49 18.53
CA GLU A 503 -4.56 -32.72 18.22
C GLU A 503 -3.94 -33.54 17.09
N PHE A 504 -3.22 -32.88 16.17
CA PHE A 504 -2.78 -33.51 14.92
C PHE A 504 -1.25 -33.65 14.84
N ASP A 505 -0.80 -34.78 14.33
CA ASP A 505 0.59 -35.05 13.98
C ASP A 505 0.98 -34.34 12.68
N ALA A 506 0.02 -34.24 11.75
CA ALA A 506 0.19 -33.49 10.51
C ALA A 506 -1.06 -32.70 10.10
N VAL A 507 -0.86 -31.61 9.35
CA VAL A 507 -1.92 -30.84 8.71
C VAL A 507 -1.59 -30.69 7.23
N THR A 508 -2.54 -31.04 6.36
CA THR A 508 -2.39 -30.93 4.91
C THR A 508 -3.24 -29.79 4.35
N LEU A 509 -2.65 -29.02 3.43
CA LEU A 509 -3.33 -27.98 2.64
C LEU A 509 -2.92 -28.14 1.19
N ARG A 510 -3.90 -28.22 0.28
CA ARG A 510 -3.62 -28.39 -1.16
C ARG A 510 -4.50 -27.48 -2.00
N ASN A 511 -3.88 -26.66 -2.83
CA ASN A 511 -4.56 -25.76 -3.78
C ASN A 511 -5.68 -24.92 -3.15
N SER A 512 -5.51 -24.53 -1.89
CA SER A 512 -6.50 -23.82 -1.10
C SER A 512 -5.97 -22.47 -0.57
N PHE A 513 -4.66 -22.32 -0.47
CA PHE A 513 -4.02 -21.21 0.24
C PHE A 513 -4.30 -19.84 -0.41
N HIS A 514 -4.38 -19.79 -1.74
CA HIS A 514 -4.71 -18.59 -2.52
C HIS A 514 -6.18 -18.15 -2.42
N TYR A 515 -7.06 -18.98 -1.84
CA TYR A 515 -8.48 -18.65 -1.60
C TYR A 515 -8.75 -18.10 -0.20
N PHE A 516 -7.84 -18.26 0.76
CA PHE A 516 -8.06 -17.73 2.10
C PHE A 516 -7.97 -16.20 2.10
N PRO A 517 -8.98 -15.49 2.64
CA PRO A 517 -8.84 -14.06 2.89
C PRO A 517 -7.71 -13.76 3.89
N ASN A 518 -7.55 -14.56 4.94
CA ASN A 518 -6.49 -14.38 5.93
C ASN A 518 -5.62 -15.65 6.03
N PRO A 519 -4.72 -15.91 5.06
CA PRO A 519 -3.89 -17.12 5.03
C PRO A 519 -3.00 -17.27 6.26
N LEU A 520 -2.46 -16.17 6.80
CA LEU A 520 -1.71 -16.18 8.07
C LEU A 520 -2.56 -16.60 9.27
N LEU A 521 -3.84 -16.19 9.31
CA LEU A 521 -4.73 -16.64 10.39
C LEU A 521 -4.92 -18.15 10.32
N VAL A 522 -5.07 -18.69 9.11
CA VAL A 522 -5.13 -20.14 8.89
C VAL A 522 -3.82 -20.80 9.35
N LEU A 523 -2.64 -20.33 8.93
CA LEU A 523 -1.35 -20.86 9.41
C LEU A 523 -1.22 -20.82 10.94
N LYS A 524 -1.63 -19.71 11.59
CA LYS A 524 -1.62 -19.58 13.05
C LYS A 524 -2.53 -20.60 13.71
N LYS A 525 -3.71 -20.85 13.13
CA LYS A 525 -4.65 -21.87 13.60
C LYS A 525 -4.11 -23.28 13.37
N VAL A 526 -3.46 -23.54 12.22
CA VAL A 526 -2.80 -24.80 11.88
C VAL A 526 -1.71 -25.11 12.91
N ARG A 527 -0.88 -24.11 13.23
CA ARG A 527 0.17 -24.24 14.25
C ARG A 527 -0.37 -24.59 15.63
N LYS A 528 -1.54 -24.07 15.99
CA LYS A 528 -2.24 -24.42 17.24
C LYS A 528 -2.81 -25.84 17.20
N ALA A 529 -3.36 -26.25 16.05
CA ALA A 529 -3.91 -27.57 15.83
C ALA A 529 -2.83 -28.67 15.88
N LEU A 530 -1.63 -28.38 15.40
CA LEU A 530 -0.49 -29.29 15.43
C LEU A 530 0.04 -29.54 16.84
N LYS A 531 0.34 -30.81 17.13
CA LYS A 531 1.18 -31.23 18.24
C LYS A 531 2.56 -30.61 18.12
N ASP A 532 3.33 -30.66 19.20
CA ASP A 532 4.72 -30.22 19.18
C ASP A 532 5.51 -31.12 18.21
N GLU A 533 6.42 -30.53 17.45
CA GLU A 533 7.12 -31.20 16.34
C GLU A 533 6.24 -31.68 15.16
N GLY A 534 4.94 -31.36 15.15
CA GLY A 534 4.02 -31.73 14.08
C GLY A 534 4.33 -31.06 12.73
N ILE A 535 3.89 -31.67 11.63
CA ILE A 535 4.23 -31.27 10.26
C ILE A 535 3.06 -30.58 9.56
N LEU A 536 3.33 -29.41 9.01
CA LEU A 536 2.51 -28.75 8.01
C LEU A 536 2.98 -29.17 6.61
N LEU A 537 2.10 -29.79 5.82
CA LEU A 537 2.33 -30.09 4.41
C LEU A 537 1.45 -29.20 3.54
N VAL A 538 2.06 -28.28 2.81
CA VAL A 538 1.35 -27.40 1.87
C VAL A 538 1.76 -27.70 0.44
N MET A 539 0.77 -27.84 -0.45
CA MET A 539 0.95 -28.05 -1.88
C MET A 539 0.24 -26.94 -2.64
N GLU A 540 0.97 -26.00 -3.24
CA GLU A 540 0.39 -24.79 -3.84
C GLU A 540 1.01 -24.44 -5.20
N PRO A 541 0.23 -23.90 -6.14
CA PRO A 541 0.78 -23.22 -7.28
C PRO A 541 1.53 -21.95 -6.84
N VAL A 542 2.77 -21.82 -7.30
CA VAL A 542 3.59 -20.62 -7.15
C VAL A 542 3.75 -19.95 -8.51
N ALA A 543 3.79 -18.63 -8.50
CA ALA A 543 3.97 -17.84 -9.69
C ALA A 543 5.43 -17.37 -9.80
N THR A 544 6.02 -17.54 -10.98
CA THR A 544 7.21 -16.78 -11.38
C THR A 544 6.76 -15.39 -11.84
N GLU A 545 7.69 -14.44 -11.98
CA GLU A 545 7.32 -13.10 -12.48
C GLU A 545 6.68 -13.12 -13.87
N GLU A 546 7.12 -14.05 -14.71
CA GLU A 546 6.62 -14.25 -16.07
C GLU A 546 5.22 -14.89 -16.05
N SER A 547 5.04 -15.92 -15.22
CA SER A 547 3.79 -16.69 -15.16
C SER A 547 2.72 -16.06 -14.25
N TYR A 548 3.06 -15.10 -13.37
CA TYR A 548 2.12 -14.48 -12.43
C TYR A 548 0.89 -13.91 -13.11
N SER A 549 1.10 -13.09 -14.13
CA SER A 549 0.00 -12.40 -14.82
C SER A 549 -0.92 -13.40 -15.52
N PHE A 550 -0.34 -14.44 -16.11
CA PHE A 550 -1.07 -15.52 -16.77
C PHE A 550 -1.88 -16.32 -15.76
N LEU A 551 -1.22 -16.83 -14.71
CA LEU A 551 -1.85 -17.66 -13.69
C LEU A 551 -3.01 -16.92 -13.01
N ARG A 552 -2.81 -15.63 -12.72
CA ARG A 552 -3.85 -14.75 -12.19
C ARG A 552 -5.05 -14.62 -13.13
N ARG A 553 -4.84 -14.24 -14.40
CA ARG A 553 -5.95 -14.09 -15.37
C ARG A 553 -6.73 -15.38 -15.55
N VAL A 554 -6.03 -16.49 -15.69
CA VAL A 554 -6.63 -17.82 -15.90
C VAL A 554 -7.43 -18.27 -14.67
N TYR A 555 -6.94 -18.01 -13.45
CA TYR A 555 -7.69 -18.37 -12.25
C TYR A 555 -8.80 -17.41 -11.87
N GLU A 556 -8.68 -16.12 -12.17
CA GLU A 556 -9.76 -15.15 -11.94
C GLU A 556 -11.02 -15.51 -12.76
N LYS A 557 -10.85 -16.22 -13.89
CA LYS A 557 -11.97 -16.84 -14.65
C LYS A 557 -12.65 -17.98 -13.88
N LYS A 558 -11.95 -18.63 -12.96
CA LYS A 558 -12.47 -19.72 -12.14
C LYS A 558 -13.22 -19.16 -10.92
N ALA A 559 -12.50 -18.47 -10.06
CA ALA A 559 -13.01 -17.95 -8.78
C ALA A 559 -12.27 -16.65 -8.41
N PRO A 560 -12.85 -15.81 -7.54
CA PRO A 560 -12.14 -14.68 -6.98
C PRO A 560 -10.92 -15.19 -6.20
N LEU A 561 -9.77 -14.58 -6.42
CA LEU A 561 -8.54 -14.91 -5.73
C LEU A 561 -7.88 -13.66 -5.16
N ARG A 562 -7.11 -13.82 -4.09
CA ARG A 562 -6.47 -12.70 -3.40
C ARG A 562 -5.18 -12.31 -4.11
N ASN A 563 -4.29 -13.28 -4.25
CA ASN A 563 -3.02 -13.20 -4.95
C ASN A 563 -2.45 -14.62 -5.12
N PHE A 564 -1.55 -14.79 -6.08
CA PHE A 564 -0.58 -15.88 -6.07
C PHE A 564 0.67 -15.41 -5.33
N TYR A 565 1.52 -16.36 -4.93
CA TYR A 565 2.74 -16.07 -4.21
C TYR A 565 3.91 -16.55 -5.05
N THR A 566 5.02 -15.80 -5.02
CA THR A 566 6.29 -16.39 -5.42
C THR A 566 6.70 -17.45 -4.39
N GLU A 567 7.69 -18.27 -4.73
CA GLU A 567 8.28 -19.22 -3.79
C GLU A 567 8.82 -18.52 -2.53
N GLU A 568 9.65 -17.49 -2.70
CA GLU A 568 10.23 -16.72 -1.59
C GLU A 568 9.13 -16.18 -0.67
N GLU A 569 8.10 -15.59 -1.28
CA GLU A 569 6.95 -15.03 -0.60
C GLU A 569 6.15 -16.08 0.19
N PHE A 570 5.95 -17.25 -0.40
CA PHE A 570 5.24 -18.35 0.25
C PHE A 570 6.02 -18.90 1.45
N VAL A 571 7.33 -19.10 1.28
CA VAL A 571 8.22 -19.58 2.35
C VAL A 571 8.29 -18.59 3.49
N ASP A 572 8.46 -17.29 3.19
CA ASP A 572 8.47 -16.22 4.18
C ASP A 572 7.19 -16.22 5.04
N MET A 573 6.02 -16.46 4.42
CA MET A 573 4.75 -16.55 5.16
C MET A 573 4.75 -17.75 6.13
N VAL A 574 5.15 -18.92 5.66
CA VAL A 574 5.20 -20.14 6.49
C VAL A 574 6.16 -19.94 7.66
N VAL A 575 7.37 -19.44 7.40
CA VAL A 575 8.39 -19.20 8.44
C VAL A 575 7.94 -18.12 9.42
N SER A 576 7.30 -17.05 8.96
CA SER A 576 6.85 -15.95 9.83
C SER A 576 5.82 -16.35 10.89
N GLU A 577 5.12 -17.47 10.70
CA GLU A 577 4.16 -17.99 11.68
C GLU A 577 4.77 -19.06 12.60
N GLY A 578 6.10 -19.21 12.61
CA GLY A 578 6.81 -20.11 13.52
C GLY A 578 6.82 -21.56 13.04
N PHE A 579 7.12 -21.75 11.76
CA PHE A 579 7.42 -23.03 11.17
C PHE A 579 8.85 -23.03 10.63
N THR A 580 9.51 -24.17 10.67
CA THR A 580 10.82 -24.41 10.06
C THR A 580 10.64 -25.30 8.84
N VAL A 581 10.98 -24.84 7.64
CA VAL A 581 10.89 -25.66 6.43
C VAL A 581 11.91 -26.80 6.51
N VAL A 582 11.43 -28.04 6.42
CA VAL A 582 12.26 -29.26 6.49
C VAL A 582 12.58 -29.78 5.10
N LYS A 583 11.57 -29.77 4.21
CA LYS A 583 11.72 -30.26 2.85
C LYS A 583 10.84 -29.46 1.90
N MET A 584 11.37 -29.24 0.70
CA MET A 584 10.70 -28.52 -0.36
C MET A 584 10.92 -29.24 -1.68
N VAL A 585 9.87 -29.37 -2.47
CA VAL A 585 9.90 -29.98 -3.81
C VAL A 585 9.19 -29.05 -4.78
N LYS A 586 9.79 -28.85 -5.96
CA LYS A 586 9.19 -28.10 -7.07
C LYS A 586 8.85 -29.00 -8.22
N GLU A 587 7.75 -28.70 -8.88
CA GLU A 587 7.28 -29.45 -10.04
C GLU A 587 6.56 -28.56 -11.04
N ASP A 588 6.45 -29.07 -12.26
CA ASP A 588 5.65 -28.45 -13.29
C ASP A 588 4.18 -28.42 -12.89
N TYR A 589 3.60 -27.23 -13.00
CA TYR A 589 2.20 -27.01 -12.71
C TYR A 589 1.35 -27.10 -13.96
N THR A 590 0.81 -28.30 -14.21
CA THR A 590 -0.12 -28.54 -15.31
C THR A 590 -1.57 -28.46 -14.86
N ASN A 591 -2.35 -27.56 -15.45
CA ASN A 591 -3.79 -27.45 -15.21
C ASN A 591 -4.52 -26.97 -16.48
N TRP A 592 -5.83 -26.78 -16.37
CA TRP A 592 -6.68 -26.34 -17.47
C TRP A 592 -7.77 -25.38 -17.00
N VAL A 593 -8.29 -24.55 -17.91
CA VAL A 593 -9.43 -23.67 -17.69
C VAL A 593 -10.32 -23.63 -18.94
N ARG A 594 -11.64 -23.49 -18.77
CA ARG A 594 -12.52 -23.17 -19.89
C ARG A 594 -12.49 -21.67 -20.17
N THR A 595 -12.27 -21.30 -21.43
CA THR A 595 -12.12 -19.92 -21.85
C THR A 595 -12.45 -19.82 -23.33
N ASP A 596 -13.02 -18.69 -23.75
CA ASP A 596 -13.31 -18.42 -25.16
C ASP A 596 -12.10 -17.78 -25.88
N ALA A 597 -11.09 -17.36 -25.11
CA ALA A 597 -9.86 -16.78 -25.62
C ALA A 597 -8.68 -17.73 -25.42
N GLU A 598 -7.87 -17.84 -26.47
CA GLU A 598 -6.49 -18.34 -26.36
C GLU A 598 -5.67 -17.35 -25.52
N GLU A 599 -4.81 -17.88 -24.66
CA GLU A 599 -3.87 -17.08 -23.89
C GLU A 599 -2.48 -17.67 -24.03
N GLU A 600 -1.50 -16.79 -24.19
CA GLU A 600 -0.09 -17.13 -24.19
C GLU A 600 0.64 -16.24 -23.19
N ALA A 601 1.73 -16.78 -22.66
CA ALA A 601 2.65 -16.03 -21.82
C ALA A 601 4.05 -16.62 -21.93
N GLU A 602 5.05 -15.76 -21.84
CA GLU A 602 6.44 -16.17 -21.71
C GLU A 602 6.60 -17.06 -20.47
N GLY A 603 7.34 -18.16 -20.61
CA GLY A 603 7.53 -19.14 -19.53
C GLY A 603 6.31 -20.02 -19.22
N VAL A 604 5.26 -20.02 -20.07
CA VAL A 604 4.09 -20.89 -19.91
C VAL A 604 3.82 -21.67 -21.20
N HIS A 605 3.74 -22.99 -21.12
CA HIS A 605 3.34 -23.83 -22.23
C HIS A 605 1.82 -23.95 -22.27
N THR A 606 1.17 -23.43 -23.32
CA THR A 606 -0.29 -23.47 -23.47
C THR A 606 -0.72 -24.33 -24.66
N SER A 607 -1.90 -24.94 -24.55
CA SER A 607 -2.56 -25.65 -25.65
C SER A 607 -4.06 -25.45 -25.53
N TYR A 608 -4.69 -24.98 -26.59
CA TYR A 608 -6.13 -24.71 -26.61
C TYR A 608 -6.86 -25.76 -27.45
N LYS A 609 -7.87 -26.42 -26.87
CA LYS A 609 -8.68 -27.45 -27.55
C LYS A 609 -10.14 -27.37 -27.08
N GLN A 610 -11.07 -27.20 -28.03
CA GLN A 610 -12.53 -27.25 -27.79
C GLN A 610 -13.01 -26.37 -26.60
N GLY A 611 -12.58 -25.11 -26.54
CA GLY A 611 -13.00 -24.21 -25.46
C GLY A 611 -12.25 -24.42 -24.13
N VAL A 612 -11.22 -25.26 -24.11
CA VAL A 612 -10.38 -25.54 -22.94
C VAL A 612 -8.94 -25.14 -23.23
N LEU A 613 -8.41 -24.23 -22.41
CA LEU A 613 -7.00 -23.88 -22.36
C LEU A 613 -6.31 -24.78 -21.34
N TYR A 614 -5.44 -25.65 -21.83
CA TYR A 614 -4.47 -26.40 -21.03
C TYR A 614 -3.20 -25.56 -20.90
N PHE A 615 -2.58 -25.58 -19.73
CA PHE A 615 -1.34 -24.87 -19.50
C PHE A 615 -0.42 -25.63 -18.56
N THR A 616 0.88 -25.47 -18.77
CA THR A 616 1.94 -25.97 -17.89
C THR A 616 2.89 -24.83 -17.57
N ILE A 617 3.09 -24.57 -16.28
CA ILE A 617 4.10 -23.63 -15.77
C ILE A 617 5.26 -24.47 -15.23
N PRO A 618 6.44 -24.44 -15.86
CA PRO A 618 7.61 -25.15 -15.35
C PRO A 618 7.94 -24.71 -13.92
N GLU A 619 8.20 -25.66 -13.03
CA GLU A 619 8.42 -25.41 -11.59
C GLU A 619 7.33 -24.55 -10.88
N GLY A 620 6.13 -24.44 -11.48
CA GLY A 620 5.04 -23.60 -10.97
C GLY A 620 4.26 -24.22 -9.81
N TYR A 621 4.67 -25.38 -9.29
CA TYR A 621 4.02 -26.05 -8.17
C TYR A 621 5.04 -26.34 -7.08
N ILE A 622 4.74 -25.90 -5.86
CA ILE A 622 5.60 -26.12 -4.70
C ILE A 622 4.92 -27.05 -3.70
N VAL A 623 5.72 -27.95 -3.12
CA VAL A 623 5.33 -28.78 -1.98
C VAL A 623 6.28 -28.48 -0.84
N VAL A 624 5.76 -27.96 0.26
CA VAL A 624 6.51 -27.56 1.44
C VAL A 624 6.07 -28.40 2.64
N ALA A 625 7.00 -29.17 3.19
CA ALA A 625 6.87 -29.80 4.50
C ALA A 625 7.62 -28.94 5.52
N ALA A 626 6.88 -28.37 6.47
CA ALA A 626 7.42 -27.48 7.49
C ALA A 626 7.03 -27.98 8.89
N LYS A 627 8.00 -28.01 9.79
CA LYS A 627 7.83 -28.44 11.17
C LYS A 627 7.42 -27.27 12.05
N LYS A 628 6.47 -27.47 12.95
CA LYS A 628 6.14 -26.48 13.98
C LYS A 628 7.39 -26.20 14.83
N SER A 629 7.83 -24.94 14.89
CA SER A 629 8.94 -24.55 15.76
C SER A 629 8.49 -24.62 17.22
N THR A 630 9.36 -25.13 18.09
CA THR A 630 9.14 -25.24 19.55
C THR A 630 8.98 -23.89 20.23
#